data_AF-A0A1Q6YHL2-F1
#
_entry.id   AF-A0A1Q6YHL2-F1
#
_cell.length_a   1.000
_cell.length_b   1.000
_cell.length_c   1.000
_cell.angle_alpha   90.00
_cell.angle_beta   90.00
_cell.angle_gamma   90.00
#
_symmetry.space_group_name_H-M   'P 1'
#
loop_
_entity.id
_entity.type
_entity.pdbx_description
1 polymer ?
#
loop_
_entity_poly.entity_id
_entity_poly.type
_entity_poly.pdbx_seq_one_letter_code
_entity_poly.pdbx_strand_id
1 'polypeptide(L)'
;MSKVLSFISILSTVSLFGLIALAAFLMAKNGTPPEAIQRFSEALRLPGSLSLVVQLLLTLGQILIIILVSTIVGGEHTDKTVRLMLTRGPTRTQFLLSKIGAAIACTLLGVAGITLLGILVGSIFSFTTGIAPTFDFFSTNWLAHAVLYLLIAILGLFTYAMMALFLSTLGRSTAAGMVGVLTWSFLIEPAISVIALLGKSISGPLGSFFQSLPDYLIGSNISNLLSNQDPYIFPTPTGSHVAPQLSNIHSLLVLCIYLVVFIGVALWVNMRRDVLI
;
A
#
# COMPACT_ATOMS: atom_id res chain seq x y z
N MET A 1 -13.44 6.04 20.40
CA MET A 1 -12.10 5.60 19.94
C MET A 1 -11.89 5.72 18.43
N SER A 2 -12.80 5.21 17.58
CA SER A 2 -12.69 5.29 16.09
C SER A 2 -12.46 6.72 15.52
N LYS A 3 -13.18 7.74 16.02
CA LYS A 3 -13.00 9.14 15.58
C LYS A 3 -11.60 9.70 15.84
N VAL A 4 -11.00 9.33 16.97
CA VAL A 4 -9.67 9.80 17.39
C VAL A 4 -8.59 9.13 16.52
N LEU A 5 -8.73 7.83 16.23
CA LEU A 5 -7.78 7.12 15.37
C LEU A 5 -7.83 7.64 13.92
N SER A 6 -9.03 7.90 13.40
CA SER A 6 -9.21 8.50 12.08
C SER A 6 -8.61 9.91 12.03
N PHE A 7 -8.78 10.70 13.09
CA PHE A 7 -8.22 12.06 13.16
C PHE A 7 -6.69 12.02 13.22
N ILE A 8 -6.10 11.14 14.02
CA ILE A 8 -4.64 10.95 14.11
C ILE A 8 -4.08 10.47 12.77
N SER A 9 -4.77 9.56 12.08
CA SER A 9 -4.36 9.10 10.74
C SER A 9 -4.33 10.27 9.75
N ILE A 10 -5.43 11.02 9.65
CA ILE A 10 -5.54 12.16 8.73
C ILE A 10 -4.49 13.23 9.08
N LEU A 11 -4.34 13.56 10.37
CA LEU A 11 -3.37 14.53 10.85
C LEU A 11 -1.93 14.10 10.55
N SER A 12 -1.61 12.82 10.70
CA SER A 12 -0.28 12.28 10.35
C SER A 12 0.01 12.40 8.86
N THR A 13 -0.96 12.06 8.00
CA THR A 13 -0.79 12.18 6.55
C THR A 13 -0.65 13.63 6.11
N VAL A 14 -1.48 14.53 6.65
CA VAL A 14 -1.43 15.97 6.36
C VAL A 14 -0.15 16.61 6.90
N SER A 15 0.27 16.26 8.12
CA SER A 15 1.51 16.75 8.73
C SER A 15 2.73 16.37 7.91
N LEU A 16 2.77 15.15 7.38
CA LEU A 16 3.89 14.71 6.57
C LEU A 16 3.94 15.40 5.20
N PHE A 17 2.80 15.52 4.50
CA PHE A 17 2.74 16.33 3.27
C PHE A 17 3.13 17.79 3.55
N GLY A 18 2.68 18.33 4.68
CA GLY A 18 3.07 19.66 5.15
C GLY A 18 4.56 19.78 5.43
N LEU A 19 5.20 18.74 6.00
CA LEU A 19 6.62 18.72 6.31
C LEU A 19 7.48 18.59 5.04
N ILE A 20 7.05 17.76 4.08
CA ILE A 20 7.68 17.66 2.75
C ILE A 20 7.56 19.00 2.01
N ALA A 21 6.38 19.62 2.03
CA ALA A 21 6.15 20.94 1.45
C ALA A 21 6.99 22.04 2.13
N LEU A 22 7.05 22.04 3.46
CA LEU A 22 7.85 22.98 4.24
C LEU A 22 9.35 22.80 3.96
N ALA A 23 9.84 21.55 3.88
CA ALA A 23 11.22 21.25 3.54
C ALA A 23 11.57 21.76 2.14
N ALA A 24 10.70 21.54 1.15
CA ALA A 24 10.87 22.07 -0.21
C ALA A 24 10.89 23.62 -0.23
N PHE A 25 10.01 24.26 0.54
CA PHE A 25 9.95 25.72 0.65
C PHE A 25 11.19 26.32 1.34
N LEU A 26 11.67 25.69 2.41
CA LEU A 26 12.89 26.11 3.11
C LEU A 26 14.14 25.94 2.25
N MET A 27 14.22 24.87 1.46
CA MET A 27 15.30 24.69 0.49
C MET A 27 15.29 25.79 -0.58
N ALA A 28 14.11 26.13 -1.12
CA ALA A 28 13.96 27.21 -2.11
C ALA A 28 14.37 28.59 -1.55
N LYS A 29 14.11 28.85 -0.27
CA LYS A 29 14.47 30.12 0.39
C LYS A 29 15.97 30.23 0.74
N ASN A 30 16.64 29.11 0.97
CA ASN A 30 18.05 29.06 1.41
C ASN A 30 19.09 29.19 0.27
N GLY A 31 18.68 29.59 -0.94
CA GLY A 31 19.62 29.84 -2.05
C GLY A 31 20.26 28.57 -2.61
N THR A 32 19.56 27.43 -2.54
CA THR A 32 19.99 26.18 -3.20
C THR A 32 20.13 26.38 -4.71
N PRO A 33 21.04 25.65 -5.37
CA PRO A 33 21.25 25.78 -6.81
C PRO A 33 19.93 25.59 -7.56
N PRO A 34 19.67 26.41 -8.61
CA PRO A 34 18.40 26.39 -9.34
C PRO A 34 18.05 25.01 -9.92
N GLU A 35 19.06 24.20 -10.21
CA GLU A 35 18.91 22.81 -10.67
C GLU A 35 18.25 21.91 -9.60
N ALA A 36 18.56 22.08 -8.32
CA ALA A 36 17.94 21.30 -7.25
C ALA A 36 16.46 21.66 -7.07
N ILE A 37 16.15 22.95 -7.12
CA ILE A 37 14.76 23.46 -7.05
C ILE A 37 13.93 22.91 -8.22
N GLN A 38 14.52 22.86 -9.41
CA GLN A 38 13.85 22.35 -10.60
C GLN A 38 13.57 20.84 -10.49
N ARG A 39 14.53 20.03 -10.02
CA ARG A 39 14.34 18.59 -9.80
C ARG A 39 13.26 18.28 -8.75
N PHE A 40 13.24 19.02 -7.64
CA PHE A 40 12.19 18.88 -6.64
C PHE A 40 10.83 19.31 -7.19
N SER A 41 10.78 20.42 -7.94
CA SER A 41 9.54 20.88 -8.57
C SER A 41 9.00 19.90 -9.60
N GLU A 42 9.87 19.26 -10.40
CA GLU A 42 9.51 18.21 -11.36
C GLU A 42 8.96 16.96 -10.66
N ALA A 43 9.54 16.54 -9.53
CA ALA A 43 9.07 15.39 -8.76
C ALA A 43 7.71 15.63 -8.09
N LEU A 44 7.42 16.87 -7.68
CA LEU A 44 6.14 17.27 -7.07
C LEU A 44 5.04 17.58 -8.08
N ARG A 45 5.36 17.64 -9.38
CA ARG A 45 4.41 17.85 -10.47
C ARG A 45 3.94 16.53 -11.06
N LEU A 46 2.77 16.54 -11.70
CA LEU A 46 2.37 15.42 -12.54
C LEU A 46 3.35 15.32 -13.74
N PRO A 47 3.76 14.11 -14.16
CA PRO A 47 3.36 12.80 -13.63
C PRO A 47 4.12 12.34 -12.37
N GLY A 48 5.28 12.92 -12.04
CA GLY A 48 6.16 12.48 -10.94
C GLY A 48 5.49 12.39 -9.56
N SER A 49 4.55 13.29 -9.26
CA SER A 49 3.81 13.31 -8.00
C SER A 49 3.00 12.03 -7.77
N LEU A 50 2.60 11.34 -8.84
CA LEU A 50 1.86 10.08 -8.78
C LEU A 50 2.76 8.94 -8.27
N SER A 51 4.05 8.94 -8.64
CA SER A 51 5.04 8.00 -8.07
C SER A 51 5.20 8.23 -6.58
N LEU A 52 5.36 9.50 -6.15
CA LEU A 52 5.48 9.86 -4.74
C LEU A 52 4.23 9.47 -3.94
N VAL A 53 3.04 9.72 -4.49
CA VAL A 53 1.75 9.32 -3.89
C VAL A 53 1.70 7.82 -3.67
N VAL A 54 2.05 7.00 -4.67
CA VAL A 54 2.00 5.54 -4.53
C VAL A 54 3.09 5.04 -3.59
N GLN A 55 4.29 5.60 -3.62
CA GLN A 55 5.34 5.25 -2.66
C GLN A 55 4.91 5.58 -1.23
N LEU A 56 4.27 6.73 -1.02
CA LEU A 56 3.70 7.13 0.27
C LEU A 56 2.59 6.18 0.71
N LEU A 57 1.72 5.78 -0.22
CA LEU A 57 0.66 4.82 0.02
C LEU A 57 1.24 3.47 0.43
N LEU A 58 2.22 2.93 -0.30
CA LEU A 58 2.80 1.62 0.01
C LEU A 58 3.67 1.62 1.28
N THR A 59 4.21 2.75 1.70
CA THR A 59 5.00 2.82 2.94
C THR A 59 4.12 3.17 4.14
N LEU A 60 3.54 4.37 4.15
CA LEU A 60 2.75 4.88 5.27
C LEU A 60 1.29 4.46 5.18
N GLY A 61 0.71 4.49 3.98
CA GLY A 61 -0.67 4.00 3.78
C GLY A 61 -0.80 2.52 4.15
N GLN A 62 0.24 1.71 3.92
CA GLN A 62 0.30 0.33 4.36
C GLN A 62 0.23 0.21 5.88
N ILE A 63 1.05 0.96 6.62
CA ILE A 63 1.02 0.95 8.09
C ILE A 63 -0.37 1.39 8.60
N LEU A 64 -0.92 2.46 8.01
CA LEU A 64 -2.23 2.99 8.38
C LEU A 64 -3.36 1.99 8.13
N ILE A 65 -3.38 1.33 6.96
CA ILE A 65 -4.43 0.36 6.64
C ILE A 65 -4.32 -0.89 7.53
N ILE A 66 -3.10 -1.33 7.85
CA ILE A 66 -2.87 -2.44 8.79
C ILE A 66 -3.46 -2.10 10.16
N ILE A 67 -3.15 -0.92 10.71
CA ILE A 67 -3.67 -0.48 12.01
C ILE A 67 -5.19 -0.36 11.97
N LEU A 68 -5.74 0.27 10.94
CA LEU A 68 -7.18 0.50 10.81
C LEU A 68 -7.95 -0.82 10.72
N VAL A 69 -7.52 -1.74 9.86
CA VAL A 69 -8.22 -3.03 9.69
C VAL A 69 -8.02 -3.93 10.91
N SER A 70 -6.83 -3.93 11.51
CA SER A 70 -6.57 -4.66 12.76
C SER A 70 -7.43 -4.15 13.91
N THR A 71 -7.69 -2.84 13.99
CA THR A 71 -8.56 -2.27 15.03
C THR A 71 -10.04 -2.52 14.75
N ILE A 72 -10.49 -2.42 13.49
CA ILE A 72 -11.88 -2.72 13.08
C ILE A 72 -12.25 -4.18 13.40
N VAL A 73 -11.32 -5.11 13.18
CA VAL A 73 -11.55 -6.56 13.35
C VAL A 73 -11.19 -7.01 14.76
N GLY A 74 -9.99 -6.71 15.22
CA GLY A 74 -9.49 -7.14 16.52
C GLY A 74 -10.14 -6.43 17.70
N GLY A 75 -10.61 -5.18 17.53
CA GLY A 75 -11.15 -4.38 18.63
C GLY A 75 -12.41 -4.99 19.23
N GLU A 76 -13.27 -5.53 18.37
CA GLU A 76 -14.50 -6.19 18.82
C GLU A 76 -14.23 -7.52 19.55
N HIS A 77 -13.14 -8.21 19.20
CA HIS A 77 -12.70 -9.39 19.92
C HIS A 77 -12.15 -9.05 21.30
N THR A 78 -11.41 -7.94 21.43
CA THR A 78 -10.89 -7.45 22.71
C THR A 78 -12.02 -6.99 23.64
N ASP A 79 -13.00 -6.26 23.12
CA ASP A 79 -14.10 -5.70 23.90
C ASP A 79 -15.25 -6.70 24.15
N LYS A 80 -15.11 -7.95 23.67
CA LYS A 80 -16.13 -9.02 23.74
C LYS A 80 -17.49 -8.65 23.15
N THR A 81 -17.59 -7.59 22.35
CA THR A 81 -18.84 -7.11 21.74
C THR A 81 -19.38 -8.06 20.67
N VAL A 82 -18.50 -8.90 20.10
CA VAL A 82 -18.89 -9.96 19.14
C VAL A 82 -20.01 -10.85 19.68
N ARG A 83 -20.04 -11.12 20.99
CA ARG A 83 -21.09 -11.93 21.63
C ARG A 83 -22.45 -11.27 21.59
N LEU A 84 -22.50 -9.98 21.88
CA LEU A 84 -23.75 -9.20 21.86
C LEU A 84 -24.27 -9.03 20.44
N MET A 85 -23.39 -8.91 19.45
CA MET A 85 -23.79 -8.81 18.05
C MET A 85 -24.36 -10.14 17.53
N LEU A 86 -23.70 -11.27 17.79
CA LEU A 86 -24.13 -12.57 17.26
C LEU A 86 -25.43 -13.09 17.89
N THR A 87 -25.82 -12.61 19.07
CA THR A 87 -27.10 -12.97 19.69
C THR A 87 -28.30 -12.21 19.11
N ARG A 88 -28.07 -11.11 18.36
CA ARG A 88 -29.12 -10.19 17.92
C ARG A 88 -29.28 -10.01 16.39
N GLY A 89 -28.65 -10.82 15.54
CA GLY A 89 -29.18 -10.97 14.17
C GLY A 89 -28.26 -11.22 12.97
N PRO A 90 -26.98 -10.82 12.91
CA PRO A 90 -26.17 -11.08 11.71
C PRO A 90 -25.59 -12.51 11.73
N THR A 91 -25.64 -13.17 10.57
CA THR A 91 -24.92 -14.43 10.37
C THR A 91 -23.40 -14.21 10.44
N ARG A 92 -22.63 -15.23 10.84
CA ARG A 92 -21.17 -15.11 10.98
C ARG A 92 -20.47 -14.69 9.68
N THR A 93 -21.02 -15.09 8.53
CA THR A 93 -20.53 -14.72 7.20
C THR A 93 -20.84 -13.26 6.88
N GLN A 94 -22.05 -12.78 7.16
CA GLN A 94 -22.39 -11.36 7.00
C GLN A 94 -21.51 -10.46 7.87
N PHE A 95 -21.18 -10.90 9.09
CA PHE A 95 -20.25 -10.19 9.95
C PHE A 95 -18.87 -10.03 9.28
N LEU A 96 -18.26 -11.11 8.78
CA LEU A 96 -16.95 -11.01 8.13
C LEU A 96 -17.00 -10.23 6.81
N LEU A 97 -18.04 -10.43 6.00
CA LEU A 97 -18.25 -9.68 4.76
C LEU A 97 -18.37 -8.18 5.01
N SER A 98 -19.03 -7.76 6.10
CA SER A 98 -19.09 -6.35 6.48
C SER A 98 -17.71 -5.77 6.83
N LYS A 99 -16.83 -6.56 7.44
CA LYS A 99 -15.45 -6.18 7.76
C LYS A 99 -14.58 -6.08 6.51
N ILE A 100 -14.73 -7.02 5.58
CA ILE A 100 -14.07 -6.96 4.27
C ILE A 100 -14.55 -5.72 3.49
N GLY A 101 -15.85 -5.46 3.47
CA GLY A 101 -16.42 -4.27 2.83
C GLY A 101 -15.92 -2.97 3.44
N ALA A 102 -15.81 -2.91 4.78
CA ALA A 102 -15.19 -1.78 5.47
C ALA A 102 -13.71 -1.61 5.08
N ALA A 103 -12.93 -2.69 5.02
CA ALA A 103 -11.54 -2.65 4.58
C ALA A 103 -11.40 -2.13 3.14
N ILE A 104 -12.24 -2.61 2.21
CA ILE A 104 -12.27 -2.12 0.82
C ILE A 104 -12.58 -0.62 0.79
N ALA A 105 -13.62 -0.17 1.49
CA ALA A 105 -14.00 1.23 1.53
C ALA A 105 -12.86 2.10 2.09
N CYS A 106 -12.21 1.65 3.17
CA CYS A 106 -11.08 2.37 3.76
C CYS A 106 -9.87 2.43 2.81
N THR A 107 -9.54 1.36 2.10
CA THR A 107 -8.46 1.36 1.10
C THR A 107 -8.78 2.31 -0.05
N LEU A 108 -10.00 2.25 -0.60
CA LEU A 108 -10.42 3.13 -1.69
C LEU A 108 -10.39 4.61 -1.30
N LEU A 109 -10.97 4.95 -0.14
CA LEU A 109 -10.96 6.32 0.38
C LEU A 109 -9.55 6.80 0.72
N GLY A 110 -8.69 5.93 1.26
CA GLY A 110 -7.30 6.24 1.57
C GLY A 110 -6.50 6.57 0.31
N VAL A 111 -6.59 5.72 -0.71
CA VAL A 111 -5.91 5.97 -2.00
C VAL A 111 -6.46 7.21 -2.69
N ALA A 112 -7.78 7.35 -2.78
CA ALA A 112 -8.40 8.52 -3.39
C ALA A 112 -8.01 9.82 -2.66
N GLY A 113 -8.06 9.82 -1.33
CA GLY A 113 -7.72 10.99 -0.52
C GLY A 113 -6.26 11.41 -0.68
N ILE A 114 -5.31 10.47 -0.61
CA ILE A 114 -3.87 10.77 -0.76
C ILE A 114 -3.55 11.20 -2.19
N THR A 115 -4.18 10.60 -3.19
CA THR A 115 -4.00 11.00 -4.60
C THR A 115 -4.50 12.42 -4.84
N LEU A 116 -5.69 12.76 -4.33
CA LEU A 116 -6.23 14.11 -4.42
C LEU A 116 -5.33 15.13 -3.70
N LEU A 117 -4.82 14.80 -2.51
CA LEU A 117 -3.87 15.65 -1.79
C LEU A 117 -2.57 15.84 -2.59
N GLY A 118 -2.02 14.78 -3.19
CA GLY A 118 -0.83 14.87 -4.04
C GLY A 118 -1.03 15.80 -5.24
N ILE A 119 -2.19 15.73 -5.90
CA ILE A 119 -2.55 16.61 -7.02
C ILE A 119 -2.69 18.07 -6.55
N LEU A 120 -3.34 18.30 -5.41
CA LEU A 120 -3.52 19.65 -4.84
C LEU A 120 -2.17 20.27 -4.44
N VAL A 121 -1.31 19.52 -3.77
CA VAL A 121 0.04 19.97 -3.38
C VAL A 121 0.86 20.31 -4.63
N GLY A 122 0.86 19.44 -5.64
CA GLY A 122 1.57 19.71 -6.90
C GLY A 122 1.05 20.96 -7.63
N SER A 123 -0.25 21.24 -7.55
CA SER A 123 -0.88 22.43 -8.13
C SER A 123 -0.46 23.71 -7.40
N ILE A 124 -0.45 23.70 -6.06
CA ILE A 124 -0.04 24.85 -5.23
C ILE A 124 1.45 25.17 -5.45
N PHE A 125 2.30 24.14 -5.56
CA PHE A 125 3.73 24.34 -5.86
C PHE A 125 3.96 24.90 -7.27
N SER A 126 3.15 24.49 -8.24
CA SER A 126 3.24 25.01 -9.60
C SER A 126 2.93 26.50 -9.65
N PHE A 127 1.95 26.96 -8.87
CA PHE A 127 1.64 28.38 -8.73
C PHE A 127 2.78 29.16 -8.05
N THR A 128 3.37 28.62 -6.98
CA THR A 128 4.43 29.29 -6.21
C THR A 128 5.75 29.41 -6.97
N THR A 129 6.09 28.45 -7.83
CA THR A 129 7.36 28.43 -8.59
C THR A 129 7.31 29.17 -9.91
N GLY A 130 6.13 29.60 -10.38
CA GLY A 130 5.96 30.38 -11.61
C GLY A 130 6.23 29.63 -12.92
N ILE A 131 6.53 28.33 -12.87
CA ILE A 131 6.71 27.49 -14.07
C ILE A 131 5.35 26.91 -14.45
N ALA A 132 4.91 27.20 -15.68
CA ALA A 132 3.62 26.74 -16.19
C ALA A 132 3.56 25.20 -16.29
N PRO A 133 2.45 24.56 -15.86
CA PRO A 133 2.27 23.13 -16.05
C PRO A 133 2.10 22.83 -17.54
N THR A 134 2.98 22.01 -18.11
CA THR A 134 2.81 21.46 -19.45
C THR A 134 1.97 20.18 -19.36
N PHE A 135 0.85 20.14 -20.08
CA PHE A 135 -0.05 18.98 -20.11
C PHE A 135 0.24 18.05 -21.30
N ASP A 136 1.43 18.15 -21.90
CA ASP A 136 1.81 17.40 -23.10
C ASP A 136 1.87 15.89 -22.86
N PHE A 137 1.98 15.46 -21.61
CA PHE A 137 1.92 14.05 -21.21
C PHE A 137 0.49 13.49 -21.15
N PHE A 138 -0.53 14.35 -21.14
CA PHE A 138 -1.93 13.97 -20.91
C PHE A 138 -2.53 13.33 -22.17
N SER A 139 -2.35 12.02 -22.31
CA SER A 139 -2.96 11.20 -23.36
C SER A 139 -3.96 10.21 -22.76
N THR A 140 -4.91 9.71 -23.57
CA THR A 140 -5.82 8.63 -23.16
C THR A 140 -5.07 7.39 -22.70
N ASN A 141 -3.93 7.09 -23.34
CA ASN A 141 -3.06 5.98 -22.96
C ASN A 141 -2.43 6.21 -21.57
N TRP A 142 -1.89 7.41 -21.33
CA TRP A 142 -1.33 7.77 -20.03
C TRP A 142 -2.38 7.66 -18.91
N LEU A 143 -3.61 8.14 -19.15
CA LEU A 143 -4.70 8.07 -18.18
C LEU A 143 -5.05 6.61 -17.83
N ALA A 144 -5.11 5.72 -18.82
CA ALA A 144 -5.37 4.30 -18.60
C ALA A 144 -4.29 3.64 -17.73
N HIS A 145 -3.02 3.90 -18.01
CA HIS A 145 -1.89 3.39 -17.22
C HIS A 145 -1.84 4.01 -15.81
N ALA A 146 -2.15 5.30 -15.67
CA ALA A 146 -2.23 5.97 -14.37
C ALA A 146 -3.33 5.36 -13.47
N VAL A 147 -4.52 5.08 -14.03
CA VAL A 147 -5.60 4.40 -13.31
C VAL A 147 -5.18 2.98 -12.94
N LEU A 148 -4.54 2.25 -13.85
CA LEU A 148 -4.07 0.90 -13.59
C LEU A 148 -2.98 0.87 -12.50
N TYR A 149 -2.10 1.86 -12.48
CA TYR A 149 -1.07 2.03 -11.44
C TYR A 149 -1.69 2.25 -10.05
N LEU A 150 -2.71 3.11 -9.97
CA LEU A 150 -3.47 3.29 -8.72
C LEU A 150 -4.23 2.02 -8.33
N LEU A 151 -4.78 1.28 -9.29
CA LEU A 151 -5.47 0.01 -9.02
C LEU A 151 -4.51 -1.05 -8.47
N ILE A 152 -3.28 -1.12 -8.97
CA ILE A 152 -2.22 -1.98 -8.41
C ILE A 152 -1.91 -1.58 -6.97
N ALA A 153 -1.79 -0.27 -6.68
CA ALA A 153 -1.57 0.21 -5.32
C ALA A 153 -2.74 -0.15 -4.38
N ILE A 154 -3.99 -0.01 -4.85
CA ILE A 154 -5.20 -0.44 -4.12
C ILE A 154 -5.14 -1.94 -3.84
N LEU A 155 -4.82 -2.76 -4.85
CA LEU A 155 -4.72 -4.21 -4.71
C LEU A 155 -3.64 -4.60 -3.70
N GLY A 156 -2.49 -3.94 -3.73
CA GLY A 156 -1.40 -4.16 -2.78
C GLY A 156 -1.80 -3.85 -1.34
N LEU A 157 -2.34 -2.66 -1.11
CA LEU A 157 -2.86 -2.26 0.21
C LEU A 157 -3.98 -3.16 0.70
N PHE A 158 -4.87 -3.58 -0.20
CA PHE A 158 -5.95 -4.50 0.11
C PHE A 158 -5.42 -5.89 0.51
N THR A 159 -4.34 -6.36 -0.12
CA THR A 159 -3.71 -7.64 0.23
C THR A 159 -3.15 -7.61 1.65
N TYR A 160 -2.42 -6.55 2.03
CA TYR A 160 -1.95 -6.38 3.42
C TYR A 160 -3.12 -6.19 4.41
N ALA A 161 -4.19 -5.51 4.00
CA ALA A 161 -5.40 -5.38 4.81
C ALA A 161 -6.07 -6.74 5.08
N MET A 162 -6.17 -7.62 4.08
CA MET A 162 -6.72 -8.97 4.26
C MET A 162 -5.82 -9.84 5.15
N MET A 163 -4.50 -9.69 5.05
CA MET A 163 -3.57 -10.36 5.97
C MET A 163 -3.76 -9.87 7.41
N ALA A 164 -3.98 -8.56 7.61
CA ALA A 164 -4.25 -7.98 8.92
C ALA A 164 -5.57 -8.51 9.51
N LEU A 165 -6.62 -8.56 8.71
CA LEU A 165 -7.90 -9.16 9.08
C LEU A 165 -7.73 -10.64 9.46
N PHE A 166 -7.00 -11.41 8.66
CA PHE A 166 -6.72 -12.81 8.93
C PHE A 166 -5.99 -13.01 10.27
N LEU A 167 -4.90 -12.29 10.51
CA LEU A 167 -4.14 -12.43 11.76
C LEU A 167 -4.90 -11.89 12.98
N SER A 168 -5.70 -10.83 12.83
CA SER A 168 -6.59 -10.34 13.89
C SER A 168 -7.69 -11.35 14.24
N THR A 169 -8.31 -11.99 13.25
CA THR A 169 -9.34 -13.03 13.49
C THR A 169 -8.73 -14.28 14.11
N LEU A 170 -7.52 -14.67 13.69
CA LEU A 170 -6.81 -15.82 14.24
C LEU A 170 -6.38 -15.59 15.69
N GLY A 171 -5.81 -14.42 15.99
CA GLY A 171 -5.30 -14.07 17.30
C GLY A 171 -6.32 -13.48 18.28
N ARG A 172 -7.56 -13.19 17.84
CA ARG A 172 -8.62 -12.55 18.64
C ARG A 172 -8.17 -11.25 19.33
N SER A 173 -7.28 -10.51 18.69
CA SER A 173 -6.68 -9.30 19.24
C SER A 173 -6.28 -8.33 18.13
N THR A 174 -6.39 -7.04 18.43
CA THR A 174 -5.86 -5.97 17.58
C THR A 174 -4.34 -6.09 17.42
N ALA A 175 -3.65 -6.45 18.51
CA ALA A 175 -2.20 -6.58 18.54
C ALA A 175 -1.71 -7.71 17.62
N ALA A 176 -2.44 -8.82 17.54
CA ALA A 176 -2.07 -9.96 16.70
C ALA A 176 -2.07 -9.60 15.20
N GLY A 177 -3.09 -8.87 14.74
CA GLY A 177 -3.15 -8.39 13.35
C GLY A 177 -2.08 -7.35 13.06
N MET A 178 -1.94 -6.37 13.95
CA MET A 178 -1.01 -5.26 13.75
C MET A 178 0.44 -5.71 13.78
N VAL A 179 0.87 -6.36 14.87
CA VAL A 179 2.26 -6.81 15.05
C VAL A 179 2.58 -7.91 14.04
N GLY A 180 1.65 -8.82 13.78
CA GLY A 180 1.85 -9.91 12.84
C GLY A 180 2.14 -9.41 11.42
N VAL A 181 1.34 -8.47 10.90
CA VAL A 181 1.56 -7.95 9.55
C VAL A 181 2.78 -7.03 9.49
N LEU A 182 3.00 -6.17 10.49
CA LEU A 182 4.19 -5.31 10.50
C LEU A 182 5.48 -6.13 10.57
N THR A 183 5.49 -7.21 11.37
CA THR A 183 6.63 -8.15 11.42
C THR A 183 6.84 -8.82 10.07
N TRP A 184 5.76 -9.24 9.40
CA TRP A 184 5.84 -9.81 8.07
C TRP A 184 6.44 -8.83 7.06
N SER A 185 5.87 -7.63 6.93
CA SER A 185 6.27 -6.70 5.86
C SER A 185 7.60 -6.01 6.10
N PHE A 186 7.96 -5.68 7.36
CA PHE A 186 9.16 -4.90 7.65
C PHE A 186 10.36 -5.73 8.12
N LEU A 187 10.14 -6.98 8.58
CA LEU A 187 11.23 -7.85 9.04
C LEU A 187 11.39 -9.08 8.13
N ILE A 188 10.30 -9.81 7.89
CA ILE A 188 10.38 -11.10 7.18
C ILE A 188 10.62 -10.91 5.68
N GLU A 189 9.84 -10.06 4.99
CA GLU A 189 10.02 -9.84 3.54
C GLU A 189 11.41 -9.29 3.17
N PRO A 190 11.96 -8.27 3.87
CA PRO A 190 13.32 -7.81 3.61
C PRO A 190 14.37 -8.86 3.94
N ALA A 191 14.21 -9.63 5.02
CA ALA A 191 15.15 -10.70 5.36
C ALA A 191 15.21 -11.79 4.28
N ILE A 192 14.06 -12.20 3.74
CA ILE A 192 14.00 -13.16 2.62
C ILE A 192 14.67 -12.58 1.37
N SER A 193 14.49 -11.29 1.11
CA SER A 193 15.13 -10.61 -0.03
C SER A 193 16.66 -10.58 0.11
N VAL A 194 17.19 -10.38 1.32
CA VAL A 194 18.63 -10.45 1.60
C VAL A 194 19.16 -11.88 1.44
N ILE A 195 18.42 -12.89 1.91
CA ILE A 195 18.78 -14.30 1.73
C ILE A 195 18.82 -14.67 0.24
N ALA A 196 17.89 -14.14 -0.57
CA ALA A 196 17.90 -14.36 -2.01
C ALA A 196 19.13 -13.76 -2.71
N LEU A 197 19.62 -12.61 -2.25
CA LEU A 197 20.88 -12.03 -2.72
C LEU A 197 22.08 -12.92 -2.38
N LEU A 198 22.13 -13.50 -1.18
CA LEU A 198 23.14 -14.48 -0.81
C LEU A 198 23.03 -15.76 -1.65
N GLY A 199 21.81 -16.15 -2.03
CA GLY A 199 21.55 -17.27 -2.93
C GLY A 199 22.13 -17.10 -4.33
N LYS A 200 22.43 -15.86 -4.78
CA LYS A 200 23.17 -15.61 -6.04
C LYS A 200 24.62 -16.03 -5.98
N SER A 201 25.21 -16.07 -4.78
CA SER A 201 26.60 -16.49 -4.57
C SER A 201 26.77 -18.00 -4.41
N ILE A 202 25.66 -18.74 -4.25
CA ILE A 202 25.67 -20.20 -4.06
C ILE A 202 25.27 -20.86 -5.38
N SER A 203 26.18 -21.59 -6.01
CA SER A 203 25.86 -22.40 -7.19
C SER A 203 25.16 -23.71 -6.80
N GLY A 204 24.07 -24.05 -7.49
CA GLY A 204 23.33 -25.30 -7.31
C GLY A 204 21.82 -25.13 -7.09
N PRO A 205 21.07 -26.24 -6.91
CA PRO A 205 19.62 -26.22 -6.77
C PRO A 205 19.12 -25.37 -5.59
N LEU A 206 19.86 -25.37 -4.48
CA LEU A 206 19.53 -24.54 -3.31
C LEU A 206 19.65 -23.04 -3.61
N GLY A 207 20.66 -22.63 -4.39
CA GLY A 207 20.81 -21.24 -4.84
C GLY A 207 19.61 -20.79 -5.66
N SER A 208 19.16 -21.62 -6.62
CA SER A 208 17.98 -21.34 -7.43
C SER A 208 16.69 -21.25 -6.60
N PHE A 209 16.55 -22.09 -5.57
CA PHE A 209 15.41 -22.04 -4.65
C PHE A 209 15.36 -20.72 -3.89
N PHE A 210 16.47 -20.32 -3.25
CA PHE A 210 16.54 -19.05 -2.51
C PHE A 210 16.34 -17.83 -3.40
N GLN A 211 16.82 -17.87 -4.65
CA GLN A 211 16.60 -16.81 -5.63
C GLN A 211 15.13 -16.68 -6.05
N SER A 212 14.35 -17.76 -6.04
CA SER A 212 12.93 -17.75 -6.40
C SER A 212 11.99 -17.33 -5.26
N LEU A 213 12.46 -17.30 -4.00
CA LEU A 213 11.61 -16.95 -2.85
C LEU A 213 11.01 -15.54 -2.93
N PRO A 214 11.76 -14.49 -3.32
CA PRO A 214 11.20 -13.15 -3.47
C PRO A 214 10.06 -13.08 -4.49
N ASP A 215 10.06 -13.96 -5.51
CA ASP A 215 9.02 -13.97 -6.55
C ASP A 215 7.64 -14.37 -5.99
N TYR A 216 7.60 -14.98 -4.81
CA TYR A 216 6.36 -15.33 -4.12
C TYR A 216 5.96 -14.32 -3.04
N LEU A 217 6.76 -13.29 -2.76
CA LEU A 217 6.44 -12.30 -1.72
C LEU A 217 5.41 -11.27 -2.21
N ILE A 218 4.59 -10.78 -1.29
CA ILE A 218 3.54 -9.79 -1.59
C ILE A 218 4.18 -8.48 -2.08
N GLY A 219 5.15 -7.96 -1.31
CA GLY A 219 5.82 -6.70 -1.63
C GLY A 219 6.60 -6.73 -2.96
N SER A 220 7.25 -7.84 -3.27
CA SER A 220 7.98 -8.05 -4.53
C SER A 220 7.04 -8.03 -5.73
N ASN A 221 5.92 -8.77 -5.65
CA ASN A 221 4.94 -8.82 -6.73
C ASN A 221 4.23 -7.48 -6.98
N ILE A 222 3.93 -6.72 -5.92
CA ILE A 222 3.39 -5.36 -6.05
C ILE A 222 4.41 -4.45 -6.74
N SER A 223 5.67 -4.49 -6.31
CA SER A 223 6.75 -3.67 -6.87
C SER A 223 6.99 -3.99 -8.35
N ASN A 224 6.96 -5.27 -8.73
CA ASN A 224 7.07 -5.70 -10.12
C ASN A 224 5.92 -5.19 -10.99
N LEU A 225 4.68 -5.29 -10.50
CA LEU A 225 3.51 -4.78 -11.23
C LEU A 225 3.58 -3.26 -11.43
N LEU A 226 4.01 -2.51 -10.42
CA LEU A 226 4.20 -1.06 -10.53
C LEU A 226 5.34 -0.70 -11.48
N SER A 227 6.50 -1.37 -11.35
CA SER A 227 7.65 -1.12 -12.22
C SER A 227 7.35 -1.39 -13.70
N ASN A 228 6.49 -2.38 -13.99
CA ASN A 228 6.04 -2.66 -15.35
C ASN A 228 5.15 -1.56 -15.95
N GLN A 229 4.61 -0.64 -15.14
CA GLN A 229 3.86 0.53 -15.62
C GLN A 229 4.71 1.79 -15.74
N ASP A 230 5.88 1.85 -15.08
CA ASP A 230 6.74 3.03 -15.05
C ASP A 230 7.06 3.57 -16.46
N PRO A 231 7.41 2.75 -17.48
CA PRO A 231 7.75 3.24 -18.81
C PRO A 231 6.62 4.00 -19.52
N TYR A 232 5.36 3.75 -19.14
CA TYR A 232 4.18 4.35 -19.76
C TYR A 232 3.72 5.63 -19.05
N ILE A 233 4.11 5.80 -17.79
CA ILE A 233 3.66 6.89 -16.92
C ILE A 233 4.74 7.95 -16.76
N PHE A 234 5.99 7.52 -16.64
CA PHE A 234 7.15 8.36 -16.43
C PHE A 234 8.01 8.30 -17.70
N PRO A 235 8.00 9.34 -18.55
CA PRO A 235 8.85 9.36 -19.74
C PRO A 235 10.32 9.39 -19.31
N THR A 236 10.96 8.23 -19.30
CA THR A 236 12.41 8.12 -19.15
C THR A 236 13.10 8.42 -20.48
N PRO A 237 14.31 9.03 -20.47
CA PRO A 237 15.10 9.21 -21.67
C PRO A 237 15.27 7.85 -22.37
N THR A 238 15.00 7.82 -23.67
CA THR A 238 15.15 6.66 -24.56
C THR A 238 16.47 5.93 -24.30
N GLY A 239 16.40 4.74 -23.68
CA GLY A 239 17.58 3.88 -23.42
C GLY A 239 17.63 3.20 -22.05
N SER A 240 16.83 3.64 -21.07
CA SER A 240 16.78 3.09 -19.71
C SER A 240 15.51 2.29 -19.41
N HIS A 241 14.93 1.64 -20.43
CA HIS A 241 13.84 0.68 -20.21
C HIS A 241 14.42 -0.58 -19.58
N VAL A 242 14.29 -0.70 -18.26
CA VAL A 242 14.52 -1.97 -17.56
C VAL A 242 13.48 -2.95 -18.08
N ALA A 243 13.93 -4.05 -18.70
CA ALA A 243 13.04 -5.11 -19.17
C ALA A 243 12.16 -5.61 -18.01
N PRO A 244 10.90 -6.02 -18.26
CA PRO A 244 10.04 -6.58 -17.23
C PRO A 244 10.75 -7.74 -16.54
N GLN A 245 11.08 -7.57 -15.25
CA GLN A 245 11.85 -8.59 -14.51
C GLN A 245 11.02 -9.85 -14.25
N LEU A 246 9.68 -9.72 -14.21
CA LEU A 246 8.74 -10.81 -13.96
C LEU A 246 7.43 -10.60 -14.73
N SER A 247 6.77 -11.70 -15.10
CA SER A 247 5.51 -11.67 -15.85
C SER A 247 4.37 -11.06 -15.01
N ASN A 248 3.66 -10.08 -15.57
CA ASN A 248 2.48 -9.45 -14.95
C ASN A 248 1.45 -10.48 -14.46
N ILE A 249 1.25 -11.54 -15.24
CA ILE A 249 0.27 -12.58 -14.93
C ILE A 249 0.69 -13.36 -13.69
N HIS A 250 1.98 -13.66 -13.54
CA HIS A 250 2.50 -14.36 -12.37
C HIS A 250 2.25 -13.52 -11.10
N SER A 251 2.64 -12.25 -11.12
CA SER A 251 2.48 -11.37 -9.97
C SER A 251 1.03 -11.15 -9.57
N LEU A 252 0.13 -11.01 -10.53
CA LEU A 252 -1.31 -10.91 -10.25
C LEU A 252 -1.85 -12.21 -9.64
N LEU A 253 -1.46 -13.36 -10.18
CA LEU A 253 -1.91 -14.67 -9.72
C LEU A 253 -1.46 -14.92 -8.27
N VAL A 254 -0.21 -14.61 -7.93
CA VAL A 254 0.30 -14.73 -6.56
C VAL A 254 -0.53 -13.89 -5.59
N LEU A 255 -0.81 -12.62 -5.91
CA LEU A 255 -1.64 -11.75 -5.06
C LEU A 255 -3.07 -12.29 -4.93
N CYS A 256 -3.67 -12.78 -6.00
CA CYS A 256 -4.99 -13.42 -5.96
C CYS A 256 -5.01 -14.66 -5.06
N ILE A 257 -3.97 -15.50 -5.11
CA ILE A 257 -3.85 -16.67 -4.22
C ILE A 257 -3.80 -16.21 -2.76
N TYR A 258 -2.98 -15.21 -2.43
CA TYR A 258 -2.91 -14.67 -1.07
C TYR A 258 -4.28 -14.18 -0.57
N LEU A 259 -5.01 -13.43 -1.40
CA LEU A 259 -6.35 -12.95 -1.05
C LEU A 259 -7.31 -14.11 -0.79
N VAL A 260 -7.35 -15.12 -1.65
CA VAL A 260 -8.20 -16.30 -1.49
C VAL A 260 -7.83 -17.06 -0.22
N VAL A 261 -6.55 -17.26 0.05
CA VAL A 261 -6.07 -17.96 1.25
C VAL A 261 -6.41 -17.18 2.51
N PHE A 262 -6.12 -15.88 2.58
CA PHE A 262 -6.41 -15.08 3.79
C PHE A 262 -7.90 -14.98 4.08
N ILE A 263 -8.72 -14.71 3.06
CA ILE A 263 -10.17 -14.61 3.21
C ILE A 263 -10.76 -15.99 3.53
N GLY A 264 -10.35 -17.03 2.81
CA GLY A 264 -10.84 -18.39 2.98
C GLY A 264 -10.52 -18.97 4.36
N VAL A 265 -9.28 -18.80 4.82
CA VAL A 265 -8.88 -19.26 6.16
C VAL A 265 -9.57 -18.43 7.24
N ALA A 266 -9.70 -17.11 7.07
CA ALA A 266 -10.44 -16.27 8.03
C ALA A 266 -11.92 -16.68 8.14
N LEU A 267 -12.58 -16.98 7.01
CA LEU A 267 -13.95 -17.52 6.99
C LEU A 267 -14.03 -18.86 7.69
N TRP A 268 -13.14 -19.79 7.35
CA TRP A 268 -13.11 -21.13 7.92
C TRP A 268 -12.92 -21.09 9.45
N VAL A 269 -11.99 -20.28 9.93
CA VAL A 269 -11.72 -20.06 11.35
C VAL A 269 -12.95 -19.48 12.05
N ASN A 270 -13.65 -18.52 11.44
CA ASN A 270 -14.84 -17.90 12.01
C ASN A 270 -16.06 -18.88 12.05
N MET A 271 -16.17 -19.78 11.08
CA MET A 271 -17.22 -20.79 11.05
C MET A 271 -16.99 -21.91 12.07
N ARG A 272 -15.76 -22.40 12.23
CA ARG A 272 -15.47 -23.54 13.10
C ARG A 272 -15.26 -23.21 14.57
N ARG A 273 -14.92 -21.97 14.91
CA ARG A 273 -14.67 -21.60 16.30
C ARG A 273 -15.98 -21.28 17.03
N ASP A 274 -16.19 -21.91 18.17
CA ASP A 274 -17.27 -21.53 19.09
C ASP A 274 -16.97 -20.21 19.79
N VAL A 275 -18.02 -19.39 19.96
CA VAL A 275 -17.94 -18.04 20.56
C VAL A 275 -18.10 -18.08 22.10
N LEU A 276 -17.97 -19.27 22.69
CA LEU A 276 -18.08 -19.53 24.12
C LEU A 276 -16.69 -19.51 24.81
N ILE A 277 -16.09 -18.33 25.01
CA ILE A 277 -15.19 -18.01 26.15
C ILE A 277 -15.46 -16.61 26.69
#